data_AF-X1QNQ6-F1
#
_entry.id   AF-X1QNQ6-F1
#
_cell.length_a   1.000
_cell.length_b   1.000
_cell.length_c   1.000
_cell.angle_alpha   90.00
_cell.angle_beta   90.00
_cell.angle_gamma   90.00
#
_symmetry.space_group_name_H-M   'P 1'
#
loop_
_entity.id
_entity.type
_entity.pdbx_description
1 polymer ?
#
loop_
_entity_poly.entity_id
_entity_poly.type
_entity_poly.pdbx_seq_one_letter_code
_entity_poly.pdbx_strand_id
1 'polypeptide(L)'
;NKKHGITMLALAKIMRLIGMDQLHTGTIVGKMEGGKKEVLEINQVISEPNITGNNTTILDQEWGDIKPTLPVASGGLSPLHIPDLIKYLGNDMVYQFGGGCHGHPDGTRAGARAIRQAVDATLNGIKLEEYAKTKEELEKAIKKWRK
;
A
#
# COMPACT_ATOMS: atom_id res chain seq x y z
N ASN A 1 -15.92 11.69 -6.45
CA ASN A 1 -16.74 12.92 -6.28
C ASN A 1 -17.40 12.84 -4.91
N LYS A 2 -17.07 13.75 -3.98
CA LYS A 2 -17.59 13.71 -2.59
C LYS A 2 -19.08 14.07 -2.47
N LYS A 3 -19.66 14.69 -3.51
CA LYS A 3 -21.06 15.17 -3.50
C LYS A 3 -22.06 14.19 -4.09
N HIS A 4 -21.61 13.20 -4.86
CA HIS A 4 -22.49 12.26 -5.56
C HIS A 4 -21.72 11.02 -6.03
N GLY A 5 -22.28 9.83 -5.81
CA GLY A 5 -21.74 8.55 -6.27
C GLY A 5 -21.86 7.42 -5.25
N ILE A 6 -21.11 6.34 -5.48
CA ILE A 6 -20.93 5.21 -4.55
C ILE A 6 -19.51 5.29 -3.98
N THR A 7 -19.37 5.16 -2.67
CA THR A 7 -18.05 5.20 -2.01
C THR A 7 -17.24 3.95 -2.34
N MET A 8 -15.92 4.07 -2.37
CA MET A 8 -15.05 2.90 -2.51
C MET A 8 -15.24 1.91 -1.36
N LEU A 9 -15.60 2.40 -0.17
CA LEU A 9 -15.97 1.59 0.98
C LEU A 9 -17.13 0.62 0.69
N ALA A 10 -18.20 1.10 0.03
CA ALA A 10 -19.33 0.25 -0.34
C ALA A 10 -18.92 -0.83 -1.36
N LEU A 11 -18.12 -0.45 -2.36
CA LEU A 11 -17.58 -1.41 -3.33
C LEU A 11 -16.68 -2.45 -2.66
N ALA A 12 -15.80 -2.03 -1.75
CA ALA A 12 -14.87 -2.91 -1.06
C ALA A 12 -15.61 -4.00 -0.24
N LYS A 13 -16.70 -3.64 0.43
CA LYS A 13 -17.57 -4.61 1.10
C LYS A 13 -18.15 -5.65 0.12
N ILE A 14 -18.70 -5.19 -1.00
CA ILE A 14 -19.27 -6.06 -2.03
C ILE A 14 -18.21 -7.00 -2.61
N MET A 15 -17.00 -6.50 -2.87
CA MET A 15 -15.90 -7.31 -3.42
C MET A 15 -15.46 -8.42 -2.46
N ARG A 16 -15.37 -8.13 -1.14
CA ARG A 16 -15.10 -9.17 -0.14
C ARG A 16 -16.21 -10.22 -0.08
N LEU A 17 -17.48 -9.81 -0.11
CA LEU A 17 -18.62 -10.74 -0.13
C LEU A 17 -18.61 -11.68 -1.35
N ILE A 18 -18.22 -11.18 -2.52
CA ILE A 18 -18.13 -11.97 -3.76
C ILE A 18 -16.94 -12.95 -3.71
N GLY A 19 -16.00 -12.78 -2.77
CA GLY A 19 -14.84 -13.66 -2.61
C GLY A 19 -13.60 -13.16 -3.34
N MET A 20 -13.44 -11.84 -3.51
CA MET A 20 -12.22 -11.28 -4.08
C MET A 20 -11.03 -11.48 -3.12
N ASP A 21 -9.95 -12.07 -3.64
CA ASP A 21 -8.74 -12.33 -2.84
C ASP A 21 -7.89 -11.07 -2.60
N GLN A 22 -7.82 -10.16 -3.58
CA GLN A 22 -7.00 -8.94 -3.54
C GLN A 22 -7.75 -7.74 -4.12
N LEU A 23 -7.69 -6.59 -3.46
CA LEU A 23 -8.39 -5.37 -3.91
C LEU A 23 -7.50 -4.14 -3.81
N HIS A 24 -7.47 -3.31 -4.86
CA HIS A 24 -6.82 -1.99 -4.80
C HIS A 24 -7.58 -1.02 -3.90
N THR A 25 -6.91 -0.50 -2.87
CA THR A 25 -7.53 0.36 -1.85
C THR A 25 -6.91 1.76 -1.73
N GLY A 26 -5.81 2.01 -2.43
CA GLY A 26 -5.10 3.30 -2.45
C GLY A 26 -3.73 3.24 -1.78
N THR A 27 -2.97 4.34 -1.87
CA THR A 27 -1.54 4.35 -1.49
C THR A 27 -1.18 5.26 -0.34
N ILE A 28 -2.02 6.24 0.03
CA ILE A 28 -1.75 7.36 0.97
C ILE A 28 -0.63 8.30 0.50
N VAL A 29 0.52 7.74 0.09
CA VAL A 29 1.77 8.44 -0.27
C VAL A 29 2.10 8.37 -1.77
N GLY A 30 1.10 8.06 -2.61
CA GLY A 30 1.26 7.93 -4.07
C GLY A 30 0.67 9.11 -4.86
N LYS A 31 0.53 8.91 -6.18
CA LYS A 31 0.04 9.94 -7.12
C LYS A 31 -1.49 10.09 -7.12
N MET A 32 -2.21 9.09 -6.62
CA MET A 32 -3.67 8.97 -6.74
C MET A 32 -4.38 9.72 -5.61
N GLU A 33 -5.58 10.24 -5.90
CA GLU A 33 -6.47 10.81 -4.88
C GLU A 33 -6.93 9.72 -3.92
N GLY A 34 -6.88 10.01 -2.62
CA GLY A 34 -7.34 9.11 -1.55
C GLY A 34 -6.87 9.63 -0.21
N GLY A 35 -7.80 10.03 0.65
CA GLY A 35 -7.46 10.54 1.98
C GLY A 35 -6.93 9.41 2.87
N LYS A 36 -5.92 9.70 3.70
CA LYS A 36 -5.36 8.73 4.66
C LYS A 36 -6.44 7.99 5.46
N LYS A 37 -7.42 8.72 6.00
CA LYS A 37 -8.54 8.16 6.76
C LYS A 37 -9.35 7.15 5.93
N GLU A 38 -9.71 7.52 4.69
CA GLU A 38 -10.52 6.69 3.81
C GLU A 38 -9.80 5.38 3.43
N VAL A 39 -8.51 5.44 3.09
CA VAL A 39 -7.73 4.24 2.74
C VAL A 39 -7.64 3.27 3.93
N LEU A 40 -7.39 3.80 5.14
CA LEU A 40 -7.31 2.97 6.35
C LEU A 40 -8.66 2.33 6.70
N GLU A 41 -9.76 3.09 6.57
CA GLU A 41 -11.12 2.59 6.78
C GLU A 41 -11.49 1.47 5.80
N ILE A 42 -11.13 1.61 4.52
CA ILE A 42 -11.37 0.58 3.51
C ILE A 42 -10.56 -0.68 3.83
N ASN A 43 -9.26 -0.53 4.12
CA ASN A 43 -8.39 -1.65 4.47
C ASN A 43 -8.94 -2.41 5.67
N GLN A 44 -9.28 -1.69 6.75
CA GLN A 44 -9.85 -2.27 7.95
C GLN A 44 -11.09 -3.13 7.64
N VAL A 45 -12.02 -2.59 6.86
CA VAL A 45 -13.28 -3.26 6.54
C VAL A 45 -13.09 -4.53 5.71
N ILE A 46 -12.05 -4.60 4.89
CA ILE A 46 -11.80 -5.80 4.07
C ILE A 46 -10.83 -6.81 4.71
N SER A 47 -10.05 -6.40 5.72
CA SER A 47 -9.06 -7.28 6.37
C SER A 47 -9.48 -7.79 7.74
N GLU A 48 -10.31 -7.06 8.49
CA GLU A 48 -10.71 -7.45 9.85
C GLU A 48 -11.99 -8.28 9.86
N PRO A 49 -12.16 -9.24 10.79
CA PRO A 49 -13.38 -10.05 10.89
C PRO A 49 -14.55 -9.27 11.50
N ASN A 50 -14.27 -8.32 12.40
CA ASN A 50 -15.24 -7.52 13.13
C ASN A 50 -14.81 -6.05 13.12
N ILE A 51 -15.72 -5.16 12.75
CA ILE A 51 -15.48 -3.71 12.67
C ILE A 51 -16.51 -3.00 13.52
N THR A 52 -16.05 -2.14 14.42
CA THR A 52 -16.91 -1.20 15.16
C THR A 52 -17.13 0.04 14.30
N GLY A 53 -18.39 0.46 14.19
CA GLY A 53 -18.79 1.66 13.47
C GLY A 53 -18.15 2.92 14.02
N ASN A 54 -17.98 3.92 13.15
CA ASN A 54 -17.33 5.19 13.48
C ASN A 54 -18.30 6.39 13.50
N ASN A 55 -19.61 6.12 13.58
CA ASN A 55 -20.71 7.10 13.56
C ASN A 55 -20.73 8.04 12.34
N THR A 56 -19.95 7.75 11.30
CA THR A 56 -19.81 8.62 10.13
C THR A 56 -19.94 7.85 8.83
N THR A 57 -18.96 7.01 8.51
CA THR A 57 -18.86 6.29 7.23
C THR A 57 -19.09 4.80 7.36
N ILE A 58 -18.85 4.22 8.55
CA ILE A 58 -18.90 2.78 8.81
C ILE A 58 -19.92 2.50 9.92
N LEU A 59 -20.81 1.55 9.67
CA LEU A 59 -21.65 0.88 10.67
C LEU A 59 -20.94 -0.38 11.19
N ASP A 60 -21.36 -0.87 12.35
CA ASP A 60 -20.90 -2.16 12.87
C ASP A 60 -21.03 -3.25 11.81
N GLN A 61 -19.97 -4.03 11.62
CA GLN A 61 -19.88 -5.06 10.59
C GLN A 61 -19.16 -6.29 11.13
N GLU A 62 -19.85 -7.41 11.12
CA GLU A 62 -19.28 -8.74 11.35
C GLU A 62 -19.28 -9.50 10.02
N TRP A 63 -18.16 -10.17 9.73
CA TRP A 63 -17.96 -10.94 8.50
C TRP A 63 -18.18 -12.44 8.66
N GLY A 64 -18.33 -12.93 9.90
CA GLY A 64 -18.44 -14.36 10.20
C GLY A 64 -17.27 -15.14 9.59
N ASP A 65 -17.59 -16.20 8.85
CA ASP A 65 -16.60 -17.09 8.23
C ASP A 65 -16.01 -16.55 6.91
N ILE A 66 -16.40 -15.34 6.48
CA ILE A 66 -15.88 -14.74 5.24
C ILE A 66 -14.43 -14.30 5.44
N LYS A 67 -13.54 -14.93 4.67
CA LYS A 67 -12.11 -14.65 4.66
C LYS A 67 -11.80 -13.17 4.37
N PRO A 68 -10.65 -12.66 4.87
CA PRO A 68 -10.19 -11.32 4.54
C PRO A 68 -9.76 -11.22 3.07
N THR A 69 -9.93 -10.03 2.49
CA THR A 69 -9.35 -9.64 1.20
C THR A 69 -8.05 -8.89 1.45
N LEU A 70 -6.98 -9.28 0.76
CA LEU A 70 -5.66 -8.67 0.91
C LEU A 70 -5.62 -7.30 0.19
N PRO A 71 -5.42 -6.18 0.90
CA PRO A 71 -5.45 -4.88 0.25
C PRO A 71 -4.20 -4.63 -0.60
N VAL A 72 -4.35 -3.86 -1.67
CA VAL A 72 -3.31 -3.57 -2.65
C VAL A 72 -3.10 -2.06 -2.76
N ALA A 73 -1.87 -1.61 -2.47
CA ALA A 73 -1.44 -0.25 -2.69
C ALA A 73 -0.61 -0.16 -3.98
N SER A 74 -1.14 0.59 -4.95
CA SER A 74 -0.55 0.79 -6.28
C SER A 74 -0.75 2.24 -6.76
N GLY A 75 0.21 2.74 -7.54
CA GLY A 75 0.10 4.04 -8.21
C GLY A 75 1.19 5.03 -7.82
N GLY A 76 2.21 5.17 -8.68
CA GLY A 76 3.29 6.15 -8.50
C GLY A 76 4.27 5.81 -7.37
N LEU A 77 4.38 4.52 -6.99
CA LEU A 77 5.28 4.09 -5.94
C LEU A 77 6.73 3.94 -6.41
N SER A 78 7.69 4.25 -5.53
CA SER A 78 9.13 4.04 -5.68
C SER A 78 9.69 3.36 -4.44
N PRO A 79 10.92 2.80 -4.45
CA PRO A 79 11.51 2.18 -3.27
C PRO A 79 11.51 3.08 -2.02
N LEU A 80 11.57 4.40 -2.19
CA LEU A 80 11.62 5.38 -1.11
C LEU A 80 10.30 5.47 -0.32
N HIS A 81 9.19 5.00 -0.88
CA HIS A 81 7.89 5.03 -0.21
C HIS A 81 7.69 3.84 0.73
N ILE A 82 8.53 2.80 0.66
CA ILE A 82 8.35 1.58 1.47
C ILE A 82 8.27 1.86 2.98
N PRO A 83 9.13 2.71 3.59
CA PRO A 83 9.03 3.05 5.00
C PRO A 83 7.65 3.59 5.39
N ASP A 84 7.12 4.53 4.61
CA ASP A 84 5.80 5.12 4.88
C ASP A 84 4.66 4.15 4.59
N LEU A 85 4.76 3.34 3.54
CA LEU A 85 3.77 2.30 3.22
C LEU A 85 3.66 1.30 4.38
N ILE A 86 4.78 0.73 4.83
CA ILE A 86 4.78 -0.22 5.96
C ILE A 86 4.30 0.47 7.24
N LYS A 87 4.72 1.70 7.51
CA LYS A 87 4.30 2.46 8.69
C LYS A 87 2.80 2.72 8.73
N TYR A 88 2.18 3.03 7.59
CA TYR A 88 0.77 3.42 7.56
C TYR A 88 -0.17 2.26 7.25
N LEU A 89 0.22 1.34 6.37
CA LEU A 89 -0.63 0.28 5.83
C LEU A 89 -0.29 -1.11 6.39
N GLY A 90 0.87 -1.26 7.05
CA GLY A 90 1.28 -2.52 7.68
C GLY A 90 1.99 -3.49 6.74
N ASN A 91 2.05 -4.75 7.15
CA ASN A 91 2.80 -5.80 6.44
C ASN A 91 1.89 -6.69 5.58
N ASP A 92 0.62 -6.86 5.97
CA ASP A 92 -0.37 -7.70 5.28
C ASP A 92 -1.01 -6.93 4.12
N MET A 93 -0.16 -6.59 3.15
CA MET A 93 -0.49 -5.76 2.00
C MET A 93 0.24 -6.24 0.76
N VAL A 94 -0.33 -5.99 -0.41
CA VAL A 94 0.42 -6.03 -1.68
C VAL A 94 0.87 -4.63 -2.07
N TYR A 95 2.17 -4.42 -2.19
CA TYR A 95 2.75 -3.17 -2.70
C TYR A 95 3.17 -3.32 -4.16
N GLN A 96 2.52 -2.58 -5.07
CA GLN A 96 2.77 -2.67 -6.50
C GLN A 96 3.65 -1.51 -7.01
N PHE A 97 4.79 -1.89 -7.61
CA PHE A 97 5.75 -0.96 -8.18
C PHE A 97 5.86 -1.17 -9.69
N GLY A 98 5.15 -0.35 -10.48
CA GLY A 98 5.32 -0.28 -11.93
C GLY A 98 6.55 0.55 -12.29
N GLY A 99 6.35 1.86 -12.50
CA GLY A 99 7.42 2.80 -12.84
C GLY A 99 8.57 2.86 -11.82
N GLY A 100 8.30 2.63 -10.53
CA GLY A 100 9.33 2.55 -9.49
C GLY A 100 10.23 1.32 -9.56
N CYS A 101 9.84 0.28 -10.32
CA CYS A 101 10.66 -0.88 -10.62
C CYS A 101 11.35 -0.72 -11.98
N HIS A 102 10.54 -0.64 -13.04
CA HIS A 102 11.04 -0.62 -14.42
C HIS A 102 11.80 0.65 -14.77
N GLY A 103 11.51 1.76 -14.09
CA GLY A 103 12.20 3.02 -14.27
C GLY A 103 13.55 3.11 -13.57
N HIS A 104 14.08 2.05 -12.95
CA HIS A 104 15.41 2.12 -12.34
C HIS A 104 16.52 2.42 -13.39
N PRO A 105 17.57 3.22 -13.08
CA PRO A 105 18.63 3.55 -14.03
C PRO A 105 19.30 2.34 -14.69
N ASP A 106 19.49 1.27 -13.93
CA ASP A 106 20.07 0.00 -14.44
C ASP A 106 19.01 -1.05 -14.85
N GLY A 107 17.78 -0.61 -15.12
CA GLY A 107 16.69 -1.45 -15.61
C GLY A 107 15.95 -2.30 -14.56
N THR A 108 14.96 -3.07 -15.03
CA THR A 108 13.96 -3.78 -14.20
C THR A 108 14.56 -4.66 -13.11
N ARG A 109 15.61 -5.43 -13.41
CA ARG A 109 16.21 -6.34 -12.42
C ARG A 109 16.78 -5.57 -11.24
N ALA A 110 17.48 -4.47 -11.50
CA ALA A 110 18.03 -3.62 -10.47
C ALA A 110 16.92 -2.90 -9.69
N GLY A 111 15.86 -2.43 -10.37
CA GLY A 111 14.68 -1.87 -9.71
C GLY A 111 14.01 -2.84 -8.74
N ALA A 112 13.81 -4.10 -9.15
CA ALA A 112 13.26 -5.13 -8.28
C ALA A 112 14.14 -5.38 -7.05
N ARG A 113 15.47 -5.39 -7.22
CA ARG A 113 16.42 -5.50 -6.09
C ARG A 113 16.35 -4.30 -5.16
N ALA A 114 16.30 -3.07 -5.69
CA ALA A 114 16.19 -1.85 -4.89
C ALA A 114 14.90 -1.85 -4.04
N ILE A 115 13.77 -2.28 -4.61
CA ILE A 115 12.50 -2.44 -3.87
C ILE A 115 12.69 -3.45 -2.73
N ARG A 116 13.26 -4.62 -3.02
CA ARG A 116 13.48 -5.65 -2.00
C ARG A 116 14.43 -5.18 -0.90
N GLN A 117 15.52 -4.52 -1.25
CA GLN A 117 16.47 -3.92 -0.29
C GLN A 117 15.80 -2.87 0.60
N ALA A 118 14.89 -2.05 0.05
CA ALA A 118 14.13 -1.09 0.84
C ALA A 118 13.12 -1.75 1.80
N VAL A 119 12.49 -2.86 1.40
CA VAL A 119 11.67 -3.68 2.32
C VAL A 119 12.53 -4.24 3.43
N ASP A 120 13.65 -4.88 3.10
CA ASP A 120 14.52 -5.50 4.09
C ASP A 120 15.08 -4.45 5.07
N ALA A 121 15.50 -3.28 4.58
CA ALA A 121 15.93 -2.16 5.42
C ALA A 121 14.83 -1.72 6.40
N THR A 122 13.61 -1.53 5.89
CA THR A 122 12.47 -1.05 6.69
C THR A 122 12.08 -2.06 7.76
N LEU A 123 12.01 -3.35 7.43
CA LEU A 123 11.66 -4.40 8.40
C LEU A 123 12.72 -4.58 9.49
N ASN A 124 13.99 -4.29 9.17
CA ASN A 124 15.08 -4.31 10.16
C ASN A 124 15.25 -2.96 10.90
N GLY A 125 14.39 -1.97 10.65
CA GLY A 125 14.48 -0.66 11.30
C GLY A 125 15.68 0.19 10.86
N ILE A 126 16.30 -0.13 9.72
CA ILE A 126 17.47 0.58 9.18
C ILE A 126 16.99 1.66 8.21
N LYS A 127 17.54 2.88 8.33
CA LYS A 127 17.23 3.97 7.38
C LYS A 127 17.68 3.60 5.97
N LEU A 128 16.89 3.95 4.95
CA LEU A 128 17.20 3.59 3.56
C LEU A 128 18.58 4.11 3.13
N GLU A 129 18.95 5.33 3.51
CA GLU A 129 20.26 5.93 3.20
C GLU A 129 21.42 5.20 3.85
N GLU A 130 21.21 4.64 5.04
CA GLU A 130 22.24 3.85 5.73
C GLU A 130 22.41 2.51 5.05
N TYR A 131 21.30 1.83 4.74
CA TYR A 131 21.33 0.54 4.05
C TYR A 131 21.91 0.66 2.63
N ALA A 132 21.62 1.76 1.95
CA ALA A 132 22.10 2.05 0.60
C ALA A 132 23.63 2.16 0.48
N LYS A 133 24.36 2.46 1.57
CA LYS A 133 25.83 2.58 1.55
C LYS A 133 26.54 1.34 0.99
N THR A 134 25.92 0.17 1.10
CA THR A 134 26.46 -1.11 0.62
C THR A 134 25.57 -1.77 -0.45
N LYS A 135 24.54 -1.07 -0.94
CA LYS A 135 23.52 -1.60 -1.84
C LYS A 135 23.35 -0.65 -3.02
N GLU A 136 24.10 -0.90 -4.08
CA GLU A 136 24.18 -0.04 -5.27
C GLU A 136 22.81 0.22 -5.90
N GLU A 137 21.95 -0.80 -5.99
CA GLU A 137 20.62 -0.62 -6.60
C GLU A 137 19.74 0.33 -5.76
N LEU A 138 19.70 0.17 -4.43
CA LEU A 138 18.98 1.09 -3.56
C LEU A 138 19.58 2.51 -3.60
N GLU A 139 20.91 2.64 -3.63
CA GLU A 139 21.58 3.93 -3.71
C GLU A 139 21.18 4.70 -4.99
N LYS A 140 21.20 4.02 -6.14
CA LYS A 140 20.80 4.61 -7.43
C LYS A 140 19.31 4.93 -7.48
N ALA A 141 18.46 4.09 -6.87
CA ALA A 141 17.05 4.40 -6.69
C ALA A 141 16.85 5.69 -5.88
N ILE A 142 17.55 5.83 -4.74
CA ILE A 142 17.53 7.05 -3.93
C ILE A 142 17.95 8.25 -4.76
N LYS A 143 19.08 8.19 -5.47
CA LYS A 143 19.53 9.30 -6.32
C LYS A 143 18.52 9.71 -7.39
N LYS A 144 17.77 8.75 -7.95
CA LYS A 144 16.77 9.02 -9.00
C LYS A 144 15.50 9.69 -8.45
N TRP A 145 14.99 9.24 -7.31
CA TRP A 145 13.65 9.60 -6.82
C TRP A 145 13.64 10.52 -5.61
N ARG A 146 14.79 10.77 -4.97
CA ARG A 146 14.98 11.78 -3.93
C ARG A 146 15.03 13.17 -4.59
N LYS A 147 13.86 13.74 -4.84
CA LYS A 147 13.77 15.17 -5.19
C LYS A 147 14.00 16.02 -3.95
#